data_AF-A0A1D2UX11-F1
#
_entry.id   AF-A0A1D2UX11-F1
#
_cell.length_a   1.000
_cell.length_b   1.000
_cell.length_c   1.000
_cell.angle_alpha   90.00
_cell.angle_beta   90.00
_cell.angle_gamma   90.00
#
_symmetry.space_group_name_H-M   'P 1'
#
loop_
_entity.id
_entity.type
_entity.pdbx_description
1 polymer ?
#
loop_
_entity_poly.entity_id
_entity_poly.type
_entity_poly.pdbx_seq_one_letter_code
_entity_poly.pdbx_strand_id
1 'polypeptide(L)'
;MVLKNIISAFRYMRRPRVTRLYPEIRTQLPERFRGLQKLDKSKCIGCGICANTCPNCAIKIVRARVRKDSTKTRWFPEIDVGHCMFCGLCIDQCPQDALSSSKIYTDGIVTWKHEDLLFTPDKLAREEPIDAPEAEQ
;
A
#
# COMPACT_ATOMS: atom_id res chain seq x y z
N MET A 1 23.70 41.26 15.60
CA MET A 1 22.98 40.19 14.86
C MET A 1 23.72 38.84 14.88
N VAL A 2 25.02 38.80 14.60
CA VAL A 2 25.82 37.55 14.48
C VAL A 2 25.90 36.73 15.77
N LEU A 3 26.11 37.37 16.94
CA LEU A 3 26.33 36.66 18.21
C LEU A 3 25.12 35.81 18.66
N LYS A 4 23.89 36.29 18.41
CA LYS A 4 22.64 35.55 18.72
C LYS A 4 22.54 34.26 17.92
N ASN A 5 23.04 34.25 16.68
CA ASN A 5 23.05 33.08 15.81
C ASN A 5 24.09 32.06 16.26
N ILE A 6 25.28 32.51 16.69
CA ILE A 6 26.34 31.62 17.22
C ILE A 6 25.86 30.94 18.51
N ILE A 7 25.24 31.68 19.43
CA ILE A 7 24.67 31.13 20.66
C ILE A 7 23.57 30.09 20.35
N SER A 8 22.73 30.39 19.36
CA SER A 8 21.68 29.45 18.91
C SER A 8 22.28 28.19 18.29
N ALA A 9 23.32 28.32 17.46
CA ALA A 9 24.03 27.19 16.85
C ALA A 9 24.66 26.28 17.89
N PHE A 10 25.32 26.86 18.91
CA PHE A 10 25.89 26.09 20.01
C PHE A 10 24.81 25.35 20.83
N ARG A 11 23.65 25.98 21.01
CA ARG A 11 22.48 25.34 21.65
C ARG A 11 21.94 24.17 20.83
N TYR A 12 21.89 24.29 19.51
CA TYR A 12 21.45 23.19 18.64
C TYR A 12 22.48 22.06 18.58
N MET A 13 23.78 22.35 18.63
CA MET A 13 24.86 21.36 18.62
C MET A 13 24.80 20.39 19.82
N ARG A 14 24.34 20.86 20.99
CA ARG A 14 24.20 20.03 22.21
C ARG A 14 22.91 19.23 22.30
N ARG A 15 21.95 19.41 21.39
CA ARG A 15 20.69 18.63 21.40
C ARG A 15 20.91 17.24 20.80
N PRO A 16 20.19 16.21 21.28
CA PRO A 16 20.22 14.91 20.63
C PRO A 16 19.70 15.03 19.19
N ARG A 17 20.25 14.20 18.30
CA ARG A 17 19.85 14.17 16.89
C ARG A 17 18.43 13.64 16.77
N VAL A 18 17.60 14.30 15.98
CA VAL A 18 16.20 13.88 15.71
C VAL A 18 16.14 12.72 14.70
N THR A 19 17.23 12.50 13.95
CA THR A 19 17.34 11.47 12.92
C THR A 19 17.19 10.07 13.49
N ARG A 20 16.45 9.21 12.78
CA ARG A 20 16.37 7.77 13.03
C ARG A 20 17.26 7.03 12.05
N LEU A 21 17.84 5.91 12.46
CA LEU A 21 18.60 5.03 11.58
C LEU A 21 17.59 4.14 10.83
N TYR A 22 17.33 4.47 9.57
CA TYR A 22 16.55 3.62 8.68
C TYR A 22 17.52 2.71 7.92
N PRO A 23 17.28 1.40 7.79
CA PRO A 23 16.02 0.68 8.04
C PRO A 23 15.87 0.04 9.44
N GLU A 24 16.89 0.09 10.31
CA GLU A 24 16.91 -0.65 11.59
C GLU A 24 15.82 -0.17 12.56
N ILE A 25 15.58 1.13 12.60
CA ILE A 25 14.58 1.78 13.45
C ILE A 25 13.52 2.43 12.55
N ARG A 26 12.47 1.66 12.23
CA ARG A 26 11.31 2.15 11.48
C ARG A 26 10.50 3.16 12.30
N THR A 27 9.89 4.11 11.61
CA THR A 27 8.97 5.09 12.22
C THR A 27 7.71 4.40 12.73
N GLN A 28 7.29 4.72 13.95
CA GLN A 28 5.99 4.28 14.48
C GLN A 28 4.87 4.97 13.69
N LEU A 29 4.07 4.16 12.99
CA LEU A 29 2.96 4.66 12.18
C LEU A 29 1.67 4.71 13.01
N PRO A 30 0.84 5.76 12.84
CA PRO A 30 -0.46 5.84 13.49
C PRO A 30 -1.36 4.68 13.04
N GLU A 31 -2.41 4.41 13.81
CA GLU A 31 -3.36 3.34 13.48
C GLU A 31 -4.06 3.56 12.14
N ARG A 32 -4.44 4.81 11.86
CA ARG A 32 -5.12 5.24 10.62
C ARG A 32 -4.17 5.53 9.45
N PHE A 33 -2.94 5.03 9.50
CA PHE A 33 -1.99 5.21 8.39
C PHE A 33 -2.54 4.55 7.12
N ARG A 34 -2.47 5.29 5.99
CA ARG A 34 -2.91 4.81 4.68
C ARG A 34 -1.70 4.27 3.90
N GLY A 35 -1.41 2.99 4.05
CA GLY A 35 -0.42 2.27 3.24
C GLY A 35 -1.08 1.36 2.20
N LEU A 36 -0.32 0.37 1.73
CA LEU A 36 -0.73 -0.58 0.69
C LEU A 36 -2.07 -1.25 1.05
N GLN A 37 -2.95 -1.35 0.07
CA GLN A 37 -4.26 -1.94 0.23
C GLN A 37 -4.15 -3.46 0.39
N LYS A 38 -4.98 -4.02 1.28
CA LYS A 38 -5.13 -5.46 1.48
C LYS A 38 -6.56 -5.85 1.14
N LEU A 39 -6.70 -6.90 0.32
CA LEU A 39 -7.98 -7.47 -0.07
C LEU A 39 -8.32 -8.69 0.81
N ASP A 40 -9.57 -8.79 1.21
CA ASP A 40 -10.18 -10.01 1.75
C ASP A 40 -11.12 -10.59 0.69
N LYS A 41 -10.65 -11.63 -0.02
CA LYS A 41 -11.41 -12.31 -1.08
C LYS A 41 -12.68 -13.01 -0.57
N SER A 42 -12.77 -13.29 0.73
CA SER A 42 -13.95 -13.95 1.30
C SER A 42 -15.15 -12.99 1.38
N LYS A 43 -14.87 -11.70 1.64
CA LYS A 43 -15.87 -10.63 1.77
C LYS A 43 -16.19 -9.93 0.46
N CYS A 44 -15.25 -9.93 -0.49
CA CYS A 44 -15.44 -9.25 -1.77
C CYS A 44 -16.52 -9.94 -2.63
N ILE A 45 -17.52 -9.16 -3.05
CA ILE A 45 -18.62 -9.59 -3.93
C ILE A 45 -18.43 -9.17 -5.39
N GLY A 46 -17.36 -8.45 -5.73
CA GLY A 46 -17.07 -8.03 -7.10
C GLY A 46 -17.99 -6.91 -7.63
N CYS A 47 -18.53 -6.06 -6.76
CA CYS A 47 -19.50 -5.02 -7.13
C CYS A 47 -18.93 -3.85 -7.95
N GLY A 48 -17.61 -3.65 -7.97
CA GLY A 48 -16.97 -2.60 -8.77
C GLY A 48 -17.07 -1.16 -8.24
N ILE A 49 -17.73 -0.94 -7.10
CA ILE A 49 -17.86 0.40 -6.49
C ILE A 49 -16.49 1.03 -6.25
N CYS A 50 -15.51 0.26 -5.76
CA CYS A 50 -14.15 0.74 -5.54
C CYS A 50 -13.49 1.31 -6.81
N ALA A 51 -13.74 0.71 -7.97
CA ALA A 51 -13.23 1.18 -9.25
C ALA A 51 -13.91 2.48 -9.67
N ASN A 52 -15.24 2.56 -9.52
CA ASN A 52 -16.00 3.78 -9.85
C ASN A 52 -15.68 4.97 -8.94
N THR A 53 -15.41 4.72 -7.65
CA THR A 53 -15.04 5.76 -6.68
C THR A 53 -13.61 6.26 -6.85
N CYS A 54 -12.72 5.49 -7.51
CA CYS A 54 -11.31 5.85 -7.61
C CYS A 54 -11.14 7.15 -8.44
N PRO A 55 -10.64 8.25 -7.85
CA PRO A 55 -10.52 9.53 -8.57
C PRO A 55 -9.48 9.48 -9.69
N ASN A 56 -8.51 8.56 -9.59
CA ASN A 56 -7.46 8.38 -10.59
C ASN A 56 -7.70 7.15 -11.49
N CYS A 57 -8.85 6.48 -11.40
CA CYS A 57 -9.15 5.28 -12.20
C CYS A 57 -8.07 4.16 -12.11
N ALA A 58 -7.35 4.08 -10.99
CA ALA A 58 -6.24 3.14 -10.79
C ALA A 58 -6.69 1.68 -10.53
N ILE A 59 -8.00 1.43 -10.44
CA ILE A 59 -8.55 0.12 -10.07
C ILE A 59 -9.31 -0.46 -11.26
N LYS A 60 -8.99 -1.69 -11.61
CA LYS A 60 -9.72 -2.49 -12.62
C LYS A 60 -10.37 -3.69 -11.96
N ILE A 61 -11.53 -4.11 -12.47
CA ILE A 61 -12.20 -5.31 -11.98
C ILE A 61 -11.89 -6.47 -12.92
N VAL A 62 -11.19 -7.48 -12.40
CA VAL A 62 -10.69 -8.63 -13.16
C VAL A 62 -11.23 -9.93 -12.60
N ARG A 63 -11.28 -10.99 -13.42
CA ARG A 63 -11.62 -12.34 -12.94
C ARG A 63 -10.38 -13.02 -12.39
N ALA A 64 -10.44 -13.43 -11.12
CA ALA A 64 -9.39 -14.22 -10.48
C ALA A 64 -9.98 -15.41 -9.71
N ARG A 65 -9.12 -16.36 -9.32
CA ARG A 65 -9.54 -17.53 -8.56
C ARG A 65 -9.95 -17.12 -7.14
N VAL A 66 -11.02 -17.76 -6.63
CA VAL A 66 -11.52 -17.48 -5.27
C VAL A 66 -10.50 -17.85 -4.19
N ARG A 67 -9.74 -18.92 -4.45
CA ARG A 67 -8.61 -19.42 -3.66
C ARG A 67 -7.60 -20.04 -4.62
N LYS A 68 -6.35 -20.18 -4.20
CA LYS A 68 -5.25 -20.76 -5.00
C LYS A 68 -5.63 -22.12 -5.63
N ASP A 69 -6.29 -22.99 -4.86
CA ASP A 69 -6.65 -24.36 -5.27
C ASP A 69 -8.05 -24.50 -5.91
N SER A 70 -8.79 -23.39 -6.06
CA SER A 70 -10.15 -23.41 -6.60
C SER A 70 -10.15 -23.16 -8.11
N THR A 71 -10.90 -23.95 -8.85
CA THR A 71 -11.21 -23.69 -10.28
C THR A 71 -12.27 -22.62 -10.48
N LYS A 72 -13.06 -22.30 -9.44
CA LYS A 72 -14.06 -21.23 -9.49
C LYS A 72 -13.37 -19.86 -9.50
N THR A 73 -13.80 -19.01 -10.43
CA THR A 73 -13.35 -17.61 -10.55
C THR A 73 -14.48 -16.65 -10.17
N ARG A 74 -14.09 -15.49 -9.62
CA ARG A 74 -15.00 -14.36 -9.32
C ARG A 74 -14.32 -13.05 -9.70
N TRP A 75 -15.11 -11.98 -9.71
CA TRP A 75 -14.63 -10.63 -9.98
C TRP A 75 -13.99 -10.02 -8.73
N PHE A 76 -12.78 -9.51 -8.87
CA PHE A 76 -12.01 -8.87 -7.80
C PHE A 76 -11.32 -7.60 -8.32
N PRO A 77 -10.98 -6.66 -7.42
CA PRO A 77 -10.21 -5.48 -7.80
C PRO A 77 -8.73 -5.84 -8.00
N GLU A 78 -8.17 -5.35 -9.08
CA GLU A 78 -6.75 -5.20 -9.36
C GLU A 78 -6.41 -3.71 -9.24
N ILE A 79 -5.29 -3.39 -8.59
CA ILE A 79 -4.91 -2.00 -8.30
C ILE A 79 -3.54 -1.73 -8.91
N ASP A 80 -3.47 -0.73 -9.78
CA ASP A 80 -2.19 -0.14 -10.20
C ASP A 80 -1.72 0.81 -9.09
N VAL A 81 -0.71 0.36 -8.34
CA VAL A 81 -0.16 1.11 -7.21
C VAL A 81 0.72 2.28 -7.69
N GLY A 82 1.29 2.19 -8.90
CA GLY A 82 2.01 3.30 -9.52
C GLY A 82 1.09 4.47 -9.86
N HIS A 83 -0.19 4.18 -10.12
CA HIS A 83 -1.23 5.19 -10.36
C HIS A 83 -2.08 5.50 -9.10
N CYS A 84 -1.93 4.76 -8.01
CA CYS A 84 -2.70 4.98 -6.80
C CYS A 84 -2.17 6.19 -6.00
N MET A 85 -3.06 7.11 -5.59
CA MET A 85 -2.70 8.22 -4.70
C MET A 85 -2.93 7.93 -3.20
N PHE A 86 -3.24 6.69 -2.84
CA PHE A 86 -3.47 6.22 -1.45
C PHE A 86 -4.52 7.02 -0.66
N CYS A 87 -5.50 7.61 -1.34
CA CYS A 87 -6.55 8.40 -0.70
C CYS A 87 -7.49 7.57 0.20
N GLY A 88 -7.58 6.24 0.01
CA GLY A 88 -8.38 5.30 0.80
C GLY A 88 -9.90 5.35 0.58
N LEU A 89 -10.40 6.11 -0.40
CA LEU A 89 -11.84 6.16 -0.71
C LEU A 89 -12.42 4.78 -1.09
N CYS A 90 -11.63 3.93 -1.73
CA CYS A 90 -12.03 2.56 -2.08
C CYS A 90 -12.29 1.66 -0.87
N ILE A 91 -11.68 1.98 0.28
CA ILE A 91 -11.89 1.28 1.55
C ILE A 91 -13.19 1.80 2.16
N ASP A 92 -13.31 3.13 2.27
CA ASP A 92 -14.45 3.78 2.92
C ASP A 92 -15.79 3.51 2.20
N GLN A 93 -15.77 3.34 0.87
CA GLN A 93 -16.96 3.06 0.06
C GLN A 93 -17.23 1.56 -0.15
N CYS A 94 -16.43 0.66 0.44
CA CYS A 94 -16.66 -0.77 0.27
C CYS A 94 -17.85 -1.24 1.13
N PRO A 95 -18.95 -1.75 0.54
CA PRO A 95 -20.15 -2.13 1.30
C PRO A 95 -19.97 -3.38 2.17
N GLN A 96 -18.85 -4.10 2.01
CA GLN A 96 -18.55 -5.36 2.70
C GLN A 96 -17.23 -5.30 3.48
N ASP A 97 -16.60 -4.12 3.56
CA ASP A 97 -15.29 -3.93 4.19
C ASP A 97 -14.24 -4.96 3.71
N ALA A 98 -14.26 -5.25 2.40
CA ALA A 98 -13.38 -6.23 1.78
C ALA A 98 -11.98 -5.67 1.51
N LEU A 99 -11.84 -4.34 1.43
CA LEU A 99 -10.55 -3.67 1.29
C LEU A 99 -10.18 -3.02 2.62
N SER A 100 -8.91 -3.07 2.97
CA SER A 100 -8.36 -2.43 4.17
C SER A 100 -7.00 -1.79 3.87
N SER A 101 -6.60 -0.78 4.62
CA SER A 101 -5.27 -0.21 4.49
C SER A 101 -4.30 -0.91 5.44
N SER A 102 -3.12 -1.24 4.94
CA SER A 102 -2.05 -1.80 5.75
C SER A 102 -1.02 -0.75 6.13
N LYS A 103 -0.11 -1.12 7.04
CA LYS A 103 1.03 -0.28 7.44
C LYS A 103 2.26 -0.48 6.56
N ILE A 104 2.10 -1.11 5.39
CA ILE A 104 3.18 -1.34 4.44
C ILE A 104 3.28 -0.11 3.54
N TYR A 105 4.49 0.48 3.47
CA TYR A 105 4.76 1.68 2.66
C TYR A 105 6.07 1.59 1.86
N THR A 106 6.89 0.57 2.12
CA THR A 106 8.19 0.34 1.44
C THR A 106 8.21 -1.01 0.76
N ASP A 107 7.76 -2.04 1.48
CA ASP A 107 7.89 -3.43 1.07
C ASP A 107 6.98 -3.70 -0.15
N GLY A 108 7.56 -4.18 -1.25
CA GLY A 108 6.99 -4.46 -2.58
C GLY A 108 6.38 -3.31 -3.38
N ILE A 109 6.57 -2.05 -2.96
CA ILE A 109 6.15 -0.86 -3.74
C ILE A 109 7.37 -0.19 -4.42
N VAL A 110 8.58 -0.48 -3.93
CA VAL A 110 9.83 0.03 -4.53
C VAL A 110 10.36 -1.01 -5.50
N THR A 111 9.96 -0.90 -6.76
CA THR A 111 10.33 -1.84 -7.82
C THR A 111 10.96 -1.10 -8.99
N TRP A 112 11.62 -1.85 -9.89
CA TRP A 112 12.30 -1.29 -11.05
C TRP A 112 11.37 -1.16 -12.27
N LYS A 113 10.42 -2.10 -12.42
CA LYS A 113 9.47 -2.11 -13.54
C LYS A 113 8.10 -1.63 -13.09
N HIS A 114 7.37 -1.00 -14.02
CA HIS A 114 6.00 -0.59 -13.78
C HIS A 114 5.05 -1.79 -13.63
N GLU A 115 5.30 -2.89 -14.34
CA GLU A 115 4.48 -4.11 -14.29
C GLU A 115 4.42 -4.70 -12.87
N ASP A 116 5.49 -4.56 -12.09
CA ASP A 116 5.54 -5.03 -10.71
C ASP A 116 4.62 -4.22 -9.78
N LEU A 117 4.25 -2.99 -10.17
CA LEU A 117 3.33 -2.12 -9.46
C LEU A 117 1.86 -2.44 -9.77
N LEU A 118 1.59 -3.40 -10.66
CA LEU A 118 0.26 -3.92 -10.90
C LEU A 118 -0.04 -5.01 -9.87
N PHE A 119 -0.83 -4.64 -8.86
CA PHE A 119 -1.22 -5.55 -7.79
C PHE A 119 -2.47 -6.32 -8.19
N THR A 120 -2.23 -7.57 -8.58
CA THR A 120 -3.29 -8.55 -8.86
C THR A 120 -4.10 -8.85 -7.59
N PRO A 121 -5.34 -9.36 -7.73
CA PRO A 121 -6.16 -9.76 -6.58
C PRO A 121 -5.48 -10.73 -5.62
N ASP A 122 -4.58 -11.56 -6.13
CA ASP A 122 -3.86 -12.59 -5.37
C ASP A 122 -2.75 -11.96 -4.52
N LYS A 123 -2.00 -11.01 -5.10
CA LYS A 123 -1.03 -10.16 -4.38
C LYS A 123 -1.72 -9.29 -3.32
N LEU A 124 -2.85 -8.66 -3.64
CA LEU A 124 -3.63 -7.85 -2.69
C LEU A 124 -4.16 -8.68 -1.51
N ALA A 125 -4.52 -9.94 -1.76
CA ALA A 125 -4.97 -10.88 -0.74
C ALA A 125 -3.83 -11.43 0.15
N ARG A 126 -2.57 -11.16 -0.23
CA ARG A 126 -1.36 -11.74 0.37
C ARG A 126 -1.33 -13.27 0.30
N GLU A 127 -1.96 -13.85 -0.72
CA GLU A 127 -1.79 -15.27 -1.04
C GLU A 127 -0.44 -15.51 -1.74
N GLU A 128 0.07 -14.47 -2.41
CA GLU A 128 1.41 -14.38 -2.95
C GLU A 128 2.24 -13.36 -2.16
N PRO A 129 3.55 -13.59 -1.98
CA PRO A 129 4.43 -12.60 -1.37
C PRO A 129 4.45 -11.30 -2.17
N ILE A 130 4.46 -10.17 -1.47
CA ILE A 130 4.52 -8.83 -2.08
C ILE A 130 5.90 -8.63 -2.76
N ASP A 131 6.95 -9.22 -2.18
CA ASP A 131 8.32 -9.22 -2.70
C ASP A 131 8.70 -10.55 -3.37
N ALA A 132 7.73 -11.29 -3.94
CA ALA A 132 8.09 -12.51 -4.65
C ALA A 132 9.03 -12.14 -5.80
N PRO A 133 10.29 -12.64 -5.84
CA PRO A 133 11.05 -12.55 -7.07
C PRO A 133 10.19 -13.21 -8.15
N GLU A 134 10.05 -12.55 -9.31
CA GLU A 134 9.47 -13.18 -10.49
C GLU A 134 10.02 -14.61 -10.53
N ALA A 135 9.15 -15.62 -10.41
CA ALA A 135 9.58 -16.99 -10.59
C ALA A 135 10.22 -17.00 -11.97
N GLU A 136 11.56 -17.13 -12.02
CA GLU A 136 12.33 -17.23 -13.25
C GLU A 136 11.65 -18.30 -14.12
N GLN A 137 11.03 -17.84 -15.20
CA GLN A 137 10.57 -18.67 -16.31
C GLN A 137 11.58 -18.54 -17.43
#